data_AF-A0A497EHW3-F1
#
_entry.id   AF-A0A497EHW3-F1
#
_cell.length_a   1.000
_cell.length_b   1.000
_cell.length_c   1.000
_cell.angle_alpha   90.00
_cell.angle_beta   90.00
_cell.angle_gamma   90.00
#
_symmetry.space_group_name_H-M   'P 1'
#
loop_
_entity.id
_entity.type
_entity.pdbx_description
1 polymer ?
#
loop_
_entity_poly.entity_id
_entity_poly.type
_entity_poly.pdbx_seq_one_letter_code
_entity_poly.pdbx_strand_id
1 'polypeptide(L)'
;MCLASLHDEPLQTYNISGKTYRCVYGKWITAVLKYDWFSNQSAYCPYPEQCLVDPNGNPNNFNKPETYSPDPSYAYNNPICINHSQHIFDHLCYNGEWRTRTRTLASVLLNLTTTANEFTLLCDDFKTTLPEPDLKLKYIQGESLFPAAPPTCFNFTTPVPCVNNFCVLKFIDSGKEKTLFAVSLNKPINDSEYSFLYALDLPTTYCDNIVDFDTCSNDDRIWYNPHLNAVFYSKQGITMRRGFFSRLFNIFKSIIQFITGTWKPKTMLGSLVNLSSIEIHQNYDALFIAKKDNKQILALKETRANETYIIARLENITVQLCDSFKNMPQTFCNATATEQTVLSFNPDVWNQLIKLTPT
;
A
#
# COMPACT_ATOMS: atom_id res chain seq x y z
N MET A 1 -10.51 18.91 -33.81
CA MET A 1 -10.50 17.44 -33.90
C MET A 1 -9.13 17.02 -34.39
N CYS A 2 -8.54 15.99 -33.80
CA CYS A 2 -7.25 15.44 -34.26
C CYS A 2 -7.51 14.16 -35.07
N LEU A 3 -6.63 13.82 -36.02
CA LEU A 3 -6.91 12.76 -37.00
C LEU A 3 -6.19 11.44 -36.70
N ALA A 4 -5.02 11.48 -36.06
CA ALA A 4 -4.22 10.30 -35.73
C ALA A 4 -4.27 10.05 -34.21
N SER A 5 -5.03 9.03 -33.79
CA SER A 5 -5.09 8.62 -32.38
C SER A 5 -3.73 8.08 -31.94
N LEU A 6 -3.21 8.58 -30.83
CA LEU A 6 -2.02 8.08 -30.13
C LEU A 6 -2.40 7.16 -28.96
N HIS A 7 -3.63 6.60 -28.94
CA HIS A 7 -4.08 5.73 -27.84
C HIS A 7 -3.06 4.62 -27.55
N ASP A 8 -2.56 3.97 -28.59
CA ASP A 8 -1.66 2.80 -28.52
C ASP A 8 -0.17 3.17 -28.58
N GLU A 9 0.15 4.47 -28.57
CA GLU A 9 1.49 5.00 -28.75
C GLU A 9 1.96 5.71 -27.48
N PRO A 10 2.26 4.99 -26.37
CA PRO A 10 2.46 5.57 -25.04
C PRO A 10 3.67 6.51 -24.96
N LEU A 11 4.60 6.46 -25.91
CA LEU A 11 5.79 7.32 -25.94
C LEU A 11 5.62 8.58 -26.82
N GLN A 12 4.58 8.67 -27.64
CA GLN A 12 4.41 9.75 -28.60
C GLN A 12 3.58 10.91 -28.06
N THR A 13 3.92 12.14 -28.42
CA THR A 13 3.11 13.33 -28.09
C THR A 13 3.19 14.38 -29.19
N TYR A 14 2.26 15.33 -29.16
CA TYR A 14 2.31 16.53 -29.99
C TYR A 14 2.62 17.75 -29.11
N ASN A 15 3.57 18.57 -29.54
CA ASN A 15 3.80 19.88 -28.93
C ASN A 15 3.02 20.94 -29.70
N ILE A 16 2.03 21.55 -29.05
CA ILE A 16 1.17 22.59 -29.62
C ILE A 16 1.28 23.83 -28.73
N SER A 17 1.89 24.89 -29.26
CA SER A 17 2.07 26.18 -28.55
C SER A 17 2.76 26.03 -27.19
N GLY A 18 3.81 25.18 -27.11
CA GLY A 18 4.59 24.98 -25.89
C GLY A 18 3.93 24.07 -24.85
N LYS A 19 2.81 23.44 -25.18
CA LYS A 19 2.12 22.46 -24.33
C LYS A 19 2.11 21.09 -25.00
N THR A 20 2.25 20.05 -24.20
CA THR A 20 2.25 18.66 -24.67
C THR A 20 0.82 18.11 -24.66
N TYR A 21 0.38 17.55 -25.79
CA TYR A 21 -0.93 16.96 -25.98
C TYR A 21 -0.85 15.57 -26.61
N ARG A 22 -1.90 14.78 -26.40
CA ARG A 22 -2.17 13.52 -27.11
C ARG A 22 -3.50 13.61 -27.82
N CYS A 23 -3.54 13.06 -29.02
CA CYS A 23 -4.79 12.80 -29.71
C CYS A 23 -5.32 11.45 -29.23
N VAL A 24 -6.49 11.40 -28.62
CA VAL A 24 -7.10 10.14 -28.17
C VAL A 24 -8.52 10.10 -28.73
N TYR A 25 -8.76 9.17 -29.65
CA TYR A 25 -10.05 9.01 -30.34
C TYR A 25 -10.63 10.34 -30.89
N GLY A 26 -9.76 11.13 -31.55
CA GLY A 26 -10.15 12.39 -32.18
C GLY A 26 -10.21 13.61 -31.26
N LYS A 27 -9.97 13.45 -29.96
CA LYS A 27 -9.94 14.52 -28.96
C LYS A 27 -8.51 14.85 -28.53
N TRP A 28 -8.21 16.14 -28.43
CA TRP A 28 -6.97 16.62 -27.83
C TRP A 28 -7.09 16.55 -26.31
N ILE A 29 -6.17 15.82 -25.67
CA ILE A 29 -6.06 15.69 -24.21
C ILE A 29 -4.67 16.16 -23.81
N THR A 30 -4.56 16.90 -22.70
CA THR A 30 -3.25 17.28 -22.15
C THR A 30 -2.45 16.03 -21.81
N ALA A 31 -1.23 15.94 -22.35
CA ALA A 31 -0.35 14.82 -22.09
C ALA A 31 0.29 15.01 -20.72
N VAL A 32 -0.12 14.21 -19.74
CA VAL A 32 0.49 14.18 -18.42
C VAL A 32 1.51 13.04 -18.41
N LEU A 33 2.78 13.37 -18.19
CA LEU A 33 3.83 12.36 -18.04
C LEU A 33 3.51 11.50 -16.81
N LYS A 34 3.50 10.18 -16.99
CA LYS A 34 3.24 9.19 -15.96
C LYS A 34 4.49 8.35 -15.74
N TYR A 35 4.57 7.78 -14.55
CA TYR A 35 5.63 6.86 -14.15
C TYR A 35 5.00 5.53 -13.72
N ASP A 36 5.73 4.43 -13.93
CA ASP A 36 5.40 3.16 -13.30
C ASP A 36 5.51 3.25 -11.77
N TRP A 37 5.00 2.26 -11.05
CA TRP A 37 4.98 2.31 -9.58
C TRP A 37 6.38 2.30 -8.95
N PHE A 38 7.42 1.90 -9.69
CA PHE A 38 8.81 1.97 -9.26
C PHE A 38 9.54 3.27 -9.66
N SER A 39 8.90 4.15 -10.45
CA SER A 39 9.53 5.31 -11.08
C SER A 39 10.70 4.99 -12.00
N ASN A 40 10.79 3.76 -12.52
CA ASN A 40 11.85 3.31 -13.43
C ASN A 40 11.54 3.67 -14.88
N GLN A 41 10.26 3.66 -15.23
CA GLN A 41 9.80 3.90 -16.59
C GLN A 41 8.82 5.08 -16.61
N SER A 42 8.81 5.81 -17.72
CA SER A 42 7.90 6.93 -17.91
C SER A 42 7.35 6.96 -19.33
N ALA A 43 6.07 7.31 -19.44
CA ALA A 43 5.33 7.39 -20.69
C ALA A 43 4.00 8.12 -20.44
N TYR A 44 3.06 8.01 -21.36
CA TYR A 44 1.76 8.65 -21.27
C TYR A 44 0.64 7.64 -21.40
N CYS A 45 -0.40 7.82 -20.60
CA CYS A 45 -1.65 7.10 -20.75
C CYS A 45 -2.66 7.90 -21.59
N PRO A 46 -3.64 7.23 -22.22
CA PRO A 46 -4.74 7.89 -22.93
C PRO A 46 -5.49 8.92 -22.07
N TYR A 47 -5.74 8.62 -20.80
CA TYR A 47 -6.49 9.49 -19.89
C TYR A 47 -5.68 9.90 -18.64
N PRO A 48 -5.86 11.14 -18.12
CA PRO A 48 -5.09 11.63 -16.97
C PRO A 48 -5.24 10.81 -15.69
N GLU A 49 -6.38 10.17 -15.49
CA GLU A 49 -6.71 9.35 -14.32
C GLU A 49 -6.16 7.91 -14.37
N GLN A 50 -5.60 7.51 -15.52
CA GLN A 50 -4.96 6.21 -15.69
C GLN A 50 -3.52 6.23 -15.16
N CYS A 51 -3.05 5.07 -14.75
CA CYS A 51 -1.69 4.86 -14.26
C CYS A 51 -0.90 3.99 -15.23
N LEU A 52 0.36 4.38 -15.45
CA LEU A 52 1.28 3.68 -16.34
C LEU A 52 1.78 2.40 -15.66
N VAL A 53 1.65 1.27 -16.35
CA VAL A 53 2.15 -0.04 -15.90
C VAL A 53 3.43 -0.38 -16.63
N ASP A 54 3.36 -0.55 -17.95
CA ASP A 54 4.50 -0.91 -18.78
C ASP A 54 4.42 -0.19 -20.14
N PRO A 55 5.30 0.78 -20.44
CA PRO A 55 5.26 1.48 -21.72
C PRO A 55 5.54 0.59 -22.93
N ASN A 56 6.12 -0.60 -22.73
CA ASN A 56 6.37 -1.59 -23.78
C ASN A 56 5.33 -2.74 -23.77
N GLY A 57 4.26 -2.59 -22.99
CA GLY A 57 3.18 -3.56 -22.89
C GLY A 57 2.35 -3.71 -24.17
N ASN A 58 1.34 -4.58 -24.12
CA ASN A 58 0.45 -4.86 -25.23
C ASN A 58 -0.66 -3.81 -25.33
N PRO A 59 -0.81 -3.09 -26.46
CA PRO A 59 -1.91 -2.14 -26.66
C PRO A 59 -3.30 -2.78 -26.58
N ASN A 60 -3.44 -4.08 -26.81
CA ASN A 60 -4.72 -4.76 -26.66
C ASN A 60 -5.12 -5.02 -25.20
N ASN A 61 -4.23 -4.74 -24.24
CA ASN A 61 -4.40 -5.02 -22.83
C ASN A 61 -4.58 -3.75 -21.97
N PHE A 62 -4.88 -2.59 -22.57
CA PHE A 62 -5.31 -1.42 -21.79
C PHE A 62 -6.45 -1.79 -20.82
N ASN A 63 -6.31 -1.35 -19.57
CA ASN A 63 -7.29 -1.54 -18.51
C ASN A 63 -7.59 -3.00 -18.14
N LYS A 64 -6.67 -3.91 -18.44
CA LYS A 64 -6.72 -5.34 -18.08
C LYS A 64 -5.62 -5.69 -17.08
N PRO A 65 -5.74 -5.29 -15.79
CA PRO A 65 -4.73 -5.61 -14.78
C PRO A 65 -4.46 -7.11 -14.64
N GLU A 66 -5.43 -7.97 -14.95
CA GLU A 66 -5.33 -9.43 -14.91
C GLU A 66 -4.34 -10.02 -15.93
N THR A 67 -3.94 -9.27 -16.96
CA THR A 67 -2.93 -9.72 -17.94
C THR A 67 -1.51 -9.38 -17.50
N TYR A 68 -1.32 -8.70 -16.38
CA TYR A 68 -0.01 -8.40 -15.86
C TYR A 68 0.73 -9.67 -15.45
N SER A 69 2.00 -9.76 -15.82
CA SER A 69 2.94 -10.77 -15.35
C SER A 69 4.24 -10.10 -14.89
N PRO A 70 4.75 -10.46 -13.69
CA PRO A 70 6.08 -10.03 -13.26
C PRO A 70 7.21 -10.74 -14.00
N ASP A 71 6.91 -11.81 -14.75
CA ASP A 71 7.93 -12.60 -15.44
C ASP A 71 8.42 -11.89 -16.70
N PRO A 72 9.74 -11.68 -16.87
CA PRO A 72 10.29 -10.98 -18.02
C PRO A 72 9.91 -11.59 -19.38
N SER A 73 9.74 -12.91 -19.43
CA SER A 73 9.33 -13.64 -20.64
C SER A 73 7.92 -13.32 -21.10
N TYR A 74 7.09 -12.70 -20.26
CA TYR A 74 5.70 -12.36 -20.55
C TYR A 74 5.42 -10.86 -20.45
N ALA A 75 6.44 -10.03 -20.20
CA ALA A 75 6.28 -8.58 -20.05
C ALA A 75 5.62 -7.91 -21.27
N TYR A 76 5.84 -8.44 -22.49
CA TYR A 76 5.20 -7.95 -23.71
C TYR A 76 3.66 -8.09 -23.70
N ASN A 77 3.07 -8.88 -22.79
CA ASN A 77 1.63 -9.01 -22.59
C ASN A 77 1.08 -8.09 -21.48
N ASN A 78 1.94 -7.35 -20.78
CA ASN A 78 1.49 -6.47 -19.72
C ASN A 78 0.54 -5.39 -20.26
N PRO A 79 -0.43 -4.92 -19.45
CA PRO A 79 -1.21 -3.75 -19.81
C PRO A 79 -0.29 -2.53 -19.89
N ILE A 80 -0.54 -1.61 -20.82
CA ILE A 80 0.23 -0.36 -20.88
C ILE A 80 -0.20 0.58 -19.75
N CYS A 81 -1.51 0.80 -19.62
CA CYS A 81 -2.10 1.54 -18.52
C CYS A 81 -3.32 0.84 -17.97
N ILE A 82 -3.65 1.12 -16.70
CA ILE A 82 -4.90 0.70 -16.07
C ILE A 82 -5.70 1.91 -15.59
N ASN A 83 -7.02 1.73 -15.46
CA ASN A 83 -7.95 2.76 -15.02
C ASN A 83 -7.84 3.05 -13.53
N HIS A 84 -8.34 4.22 -13.16
CA HIS A 84 -8.64 4.55 -11.77
C HIS A 84 -9.41 3.41 -11.08
N SER A 85 -9.07 3.14 -9.82
CA SER A 85 -9.62 2.10 -8.95
C SER A 85 -9.26 0.67 -9.34
N GLN A 86 -8.59 0.45 -10.47
CA GLN A 86 -7.97 -0.85 -10.77
C GLN A 86 -6.64 -0.98 -10.04
N HIS A 87 -6.21 -2.23 -9.80
CA HIS A 87 -4.97 -2.52 -9.11
C HIS A 87 -4.26 -3.74 -9.70
N ILE A 88 -2.94 -3.78 -9.54
CA ILE A 88 -2.09 -4.94 -9.82
C ILE A 88 -1.36 -5.24 -8.52
N PHE A 89 -1.64 -6.40 -7.92
CA PHE A 89 -1.15 -6.76 -6.58
C PHE A 89 -1.37 -5.61 -5.60
N ASP A 90 -0.36 -5.16 -4.86
CA ASP A 90 -0.53 -4.06 -3.92
C ASP A 90 -0.64 -2.69 -4.59
N HIS A 91 -0.42 -2.53 -5.89
CA HIS A 91 -0.42 -1.22 -6.56
C HIS A 91 -1.82 -0.85 -7.06
N LEU A 92 -2.46 0.11 -6.40
CA LEU A 92 -3.74 0.72 -6.76
C LEU A 92 -3.53 1.97 -7.62
N CYS A 93 -4.23 2.05 -8.75
CA CYS A 93 -4.28 3.26 -9.55
C CYS A 93 -5.33 4.23 -8.98
N TYR A 94 -4.89 5.40 -8.52
CA TYR A 94 -5.76 6.39 -7.91
C TYR A 94 -5.60 7.76 -8.57
N ASN A 95 -6.57 8.16 -9.40
CA ASN A 95 -6.59 9.44 -10.11
C ASN A 95 -5.26 9.72 -10.85
N GLY A 96 -4.73 8.69 -11.51
CA GLY A 96 -3.51 8.77 -12.30
C GLY A 96 -2.21 8.74 -11.50
N GLU A 97 -2.26 8.41 -10.22
CA GLU A 97 -1.11 8.19 -9.34
C GLU A 97 -1.14 6.78 -8.75
N TRP A 98 0.02 6.16 -8.64
CA TRP A 98 0.18 4.90 -7.92
C TRP A 98 0.14 5.11 -6.40
N ARG A 99 -0.56 4.20 -5.71
CA ARG A 99 -0.58 4.07 -4.25
C ARG A 99 -0.68 2.60 -3.89
N THR A 100 -0.24 2.20 -2.69
CA THR A 100 -0.45 0.82 -2.25
C THR A 100 -1.88 0.58 -1.74
N ARG A 101 -2.42 -0.65 -1.89
CA ARG A 101 -3.65 -1.07 -1.23
C ARG A 101 -3.41 -1.16 0.27
N THR A 102 -2.24 -1.63 0.69
CA THR A 102 -1.74 -1.55 2.08
C THR A 102 -1.91 -0.15 2.66
N ARG A 103 -1.52 0.90 1.91
CA ARG A 103 -1.73 2.29 2.29
C ARG A 103 -3.19 2.67 2.50
N THR A 104 -4.05 2.14 1.64
CA THR A 104 -5.48 2.36 1.76
C THR A 104 -6.04 1.72 3.03
N LEU A 105 -5.63 0.48 3.32
CA LEU A 105 -6.06 -0.26 4.51
C LEU A 105 -5.54 0.36 5.81
N ALA A 106 -4.28 0.78 5.85
CA ALA A 106 -3.71 1.49 7.00
C ALA A 106 -4.56 2.72 7.38
N SER A 107 -4.98 3.48 6.37
CA SER A 107 -5.78 4.70 6.57
C SER A 107 -7.19 4.40 7.09
N VAL A 108 -7.76 3.28 6.65
CA VAL A 108 -9.04 2.76 7.17
C VAL A 108 -8.90 2.46 8.67
N LEU A 109 -7.84 1.74 9.05
CA LEU A 109 -7.61 1.34 10.45
C LEU A 109 -7.33 2.53 11.35
N LEU A 110 -6.53 3.51 10.91
CA LEU A 110 -6.26 4.73 11.69
C LEU A 110 -7.52 5.56 11.98
N ASN A 111 -8.50 5.52 11.07
CA ASN A 111 -9.75 6.24 11.29
C ASN A 111 -10.56 5.64 12.46
N LEU A 112 -10.33 4.37 12.82
CA LEU A 112 -10.91 3.72 14.01
C LEU A 112 -10.26 4.20 15.32
N THR A 113 -9.04 4.76 15.27
CA THR A 113 -8.27 5.18 16.46
C THR A 113 -8.27 6.69 16.68
N THR A 114 -9.09 7.45 15.96
CA THR A 114 -9.12 8.92 16.04
C THR A 114 -9.34 9.49 17.45
N THR A 115 -10.00 8.73 18.32
CA THR A 115 -10.22 9.10 19.74
C THR A 115 -9.35 8.31 20.73
N ALA A 116 -8.49 7.42 20.26
CA ALA A 116 -7.65 6.58 21.11
C ALA A 116 -6.35 7.30 21.49
N ASN A 117 -6.05 7.29 22.80
CA ASN A 117 -4.77 7.80 23.32
C ASN A 117 -3.67 6.75 23.30
N GLU A 118 -4.00 5.47 23.08
CA GLU A 118 -3.06 4.37 23.03
C GLU A 118 -3.42 3.41 21.90
N PHE A 119 -2.52 3.25 20.93
CA PHE A 119 -2.64 2.27 19.85
C PHE A 119 -1.30 2.00 19.17
N THR A 120 -1.22 0.87 18.48
CA THR A 120 -0.18 0.57 17.50
C THR A 120 -0.80 0.10 16.19
N LEU A 121 -0.23 0.52 15.07
CA LEU A 121 -0.55 0.06 13.73
C LEU A 121 0.76 -0.36 13.07
N LEU A 122 0.86 -1.63 12.68
CA LEU A 122 1.99 -2.16 11.92
C LEU A 122 1.47 -2.75 10.61
N CYS A 123 1.87 -2.17 9.49
CA CYS A 123 1.70 -2.71 8.17
C CYS A 123 3.04 -3.23 7.65
N ASP A 124 3.16 -4.52 7.37
CA ASP A 124 4.34 -5.13 6.74
C ASP A 124 3.97 -6.52 6.19
N ASP A 125 4.96 -7.29 5.75
CA ASP A 125 4.74 -8.68 5.38
C ASP A 125 4.17 -9.52 6.55
N PHE A 126 3.51 -10.62 6.20
CA PHE A 126 2.80 -11.45 7.17
C PHE A 126 3.72 -12.10 8.21
N LYS A 127 5.01 -12.33 7.90
CA LYS A 127 5.98 -12.93 8.82
C LYS A 127 6.41 -11.94 9.89
N THR A 128 6.42 -10.65 9.56
CA THR A 128 6.75 -9.58 10.50
C THR A 128 5.55 -9.17 11.36
N THR A 129 4.34 -9.23 10.82
CA THR A 129 3.15 -8.65 11.46
C THR A 129 2.30 -9.63 12.25
N LEU A 130 2.13 -10.87 11.77
CA LEU A 130 1.22 -11.82 12.39
C LEU A 130 1.98 -12.68 13.43
N PRO A 131 1.54 -12.71 14.70
CA PRO A 131 2.01 -13.74 15.62
C PRO A 131 1.50 -15.11 15.14
N GLU A 132 2.38 -16.10 15.00
CA GLU A 132 2.06 -17.48 14.60
C GLU A 132 1.33 -18.22 15.75
N PRO A 133 0.00 -18.11 15.85
CA PRO A 133 -0.81 -19.34 15.97
C PRO A 133 -2.26 -19.27 15.40
N ASP A 134 -2.78 -18.10 15.05
CA ASP A 134 -4.23 -17.94 14.77
C ASP A 134 -4.63 -18.13 13.29
N LEU A 135 -3.66 -18.11 12.37
CA LEU A 135 -3.91 -18.24 10.93
C LEU A 135 -3.13 -19.41 10.35
N LYS A 136 -3.77 -20.18 9.47
CA LYS A 136 -3.11 -21.25 8.71
C LYS A 136 -2.24 -20.63 7.61
N LEU A 137 -1.00 -20.23 7.98
CA LEU A 137 -0.06 -19.48 7.13
C LEU A 137 0.16 -20.07 5.74
N LYS A 138 0.06 -21.39 5.59
CA LYS A 138 0.19 -22.06 4.31
C LYS A 138 -0.78 -21.54 3.23
N TYR A 139 -2.02 -21.20 3.60
CA TYR A 139 -2.99 -20.65 2.66
C TYR A 139 -2.70 -19.17 2.33
N ILE A 140 -2.06 -18.44 3.25
CA ILE A 140 -1.56 -17.08 3.01
C ILE A 140 -0.41 -17.10 2.01
N GLN A 141 0.46 -18.10 2.14
CA GLN A 141 1.60 -18.35 1.25
C GLN A 141 1.17 -18.83 -0.14
N GLY A 142 -0.01 -19.44 -0.26
CA GLY A 142 -0.55 -19.94 -1.53
C GLY A 142 -0.47 -21.45 -1.69
N GLU A 143 -0.30 -22.21 -0.61
CA GLU A 143 -0.49 -23.67 -0.65
C GLU A 143 -1.93 -23.98 -1.03
N SER A 144 -2.11 -24.62 -2.19
CA SER A 144 -3.40 -25.08 -2.68
C SER A 144 -3.90 -26.29 -1.88
N LEU A 145 -5.22 -26.49 -1.87
CA LEU A 145 -5.81 -27.75 -1.43
C LEU A 145 -5.50 -28.93 -2.35
N PHE A 146 -5.01 -28.66 -3.57
CA PHE A 146 -4.63 -29.67 -4.55
C PHE A 146 -3.11 -29.93 -4.52
N PRO A 147 -2.66 -31.17 -4.22
CA PRO A 147 -1.23 -31.50 -4.05
C PRO A 147 -0.34 -31.25 -5.28
N ALA A 148 -0.93 -31.06 -6.46
CA ALA A 148 -0.23 -30.86 -7.72
C ALA A 148 -0.07 -29.38 -8.11
N ALA A 149 -0.69 -28.45 -7.37
CA ALA A 149 -0.64 -27.03 -7.69
C ALA A 149 0.68 -26.40 -7.19
N PRO A 150 1.19 -25.36 -7.89
CA PRO A 150 2.34 -24.62 -7.39
C PRO A 150 2.03 -23.98 -6.02
N PRO A 151 3.04 -23.76 -5.16
CA PRO A 151 2.88 -23.13 -3.84
C PRO A 151 2.59 -21.61 -3.92
N THR A 152 2.07 -21.15 -5.05
CA THR A 152 1.72 -19.77 -5.35
C THR A 152 0.36 -19.78 -6.05
N CYS A 153 -0.52 -18.84 -5.74
CA CYS A 153 -1.81 -18.69 -6.43
C CYS A 153 -1.71 -18.18 -7.87
N PHE A 154 -0.50 -17.88 -8.32
CA PHE A 154 -0.21 -17.49 -9.68
C PHE A 154 0.80 -18.46 -10.28
N ASN A 155 0.60 -18.77 -11.56
CA ASN A 155 1.54 -19.57 -12.33
C ASN A 155 2.64 -18.66 -12.94
N PHE A 156 3.39 -18.00 -12.07
CA PHE A 156 4.53 -17.16 -12.43
C PHE A 156 5.82 -17.85 -11.99
N THR A 157 6.90 -17.59 -12.71
CA THR A 157 8.25 -17.98 -12.25
C THR A 157 8.69 -17.15 -11.06
N THR A 158 8.23 -15.89 -10.99
CA THR A 158 8.42 -14.98 -9.87
C THR A 158 7.40 -15.28 -8.78
N PRO A 159 7.80 -15.65 -7.55
CA PRO A 159 6.85 -15.91 -6.48
C PRO A 159 6.06 -14.65 -6.12
N VAL A 160 4.74 -14.73 -6.22
CA VAL A 160 3.81 -13.67 -5.79
C VAL A 160 2.86 -14.25 -4.75
N PRO A 161 2.76 -13.64 -3.54
CA PRO A 161 1.87 -14.12 -2.50
C PRO A 161 0.39 -13.87 -2.87
N CYS A 162 -0.50 -14.63 -2.23
CA CYS A 162 -1.94 -14.55 -2.48
C CYS A 162 -2.63 -13.40 -1.78
N VAL A 163 -1.89 -12.75 -0.91
CA VAL A 163 -2.27 -11.54 -0.22
C VAL A 163 -1.10 -10.57 -0.23
N ASN A 164 -1.39 -9.29 -0.07
CA ASN A 164 -0.35 -8.27 0.11
C ASN A 164 -0.03 -8.14 1.61
N ASN A 165 0.57 -7.02 1.99
CA ASN A 165 0.98 -6.77 3.36
C ASN A 165 -0.22 -6.70 4.31
N PHE A 166 -0.01 -7.17 5.54
CA PHE A 166 -1.00 -7.12 6.61
C PHE A 166 -0.80 -5.85 7.41
N CYS A 167 -1.88 -5.14 7.68
CA CYS A 167 -1.93 -4.03 8.62
C CYS A 167 -2.60 -4.50 9.91
N VAL A 168 -1.83 -4.66 10.98
CA VAL A 168 -2.31 -5.07 12.30
C VAL A 168 -2.43 -3.85 13.21
N LEU A 169 -3.67 -3.56 13.62
CA LEU A 169 -4.02 -2.53 14.59
C LEU A 169 -4.26 -3.17 15.97
N LYS A 170 -3.54 -2.68 16.99
CA LYS A 170 -3.84 -2.94 18.40
C LYS A 170 -4.25 -1.64 19.05
N PHE A 171 -5.37 -1.64 19.78
CA PHE A 171 -5.90 -0.42 20.40
C PHE A 171 -6.73 -0.77 21.63
N ILE A 172 -6.92 0.21 22.51
CA ILE A 172 -7.78 0.07 23.68
C ILE A 172 -9.20 0.52 23.32
N ASP A 173 -10.17 -0.38 23.47
CA ASP A 173 -11.59 -0.09 23.35
C ASP A 173 -12.30 -0.50 24.65
N SER A 174 -12.97 0.46 25.28
CA SER A 174 -13.73 0.25 26.52
C SER A 174 -12.89 -0.44 27.62
N GLY A 175 -11.62 -0.06 27.72
CA GLY A 175 -10.67 -0.58 28.70
C GLY A 175 -10.08 -1.96 28.38
N LYS A 176 -10.36 -2.53 27.20
CA LYS A 176 -9.81 -3.81 26.75
C LYS A 176 -8.97 -3.63 25.49
N GLU A 177 -7.83 -4.31 25.43
CA GLU A 177 -7.05 -4.39 24.19
C GLU A 177 -7.83 -5.20 23.15
N LYS A 178 -7.95 -4.63 21.95
CA LYS A 178 -8.49 -5.29 20.77
C LYS A 178 -7.42 -5.34 19.68
N THR A 179 -7.46 -6.42 18.91
CA THR A 179 -6.60 -6.60 17.74
C THR A 179 -7.48 -6.77 16.50
N LEU A 180 -7.15 -6.03 15.47
CA LEU A 180 -7.79 -6.06 14.17
C LEU A 180 -6.67 -6.10 13.13
N PHE A 181 -6.76 -6.96 12.13
CA PHE A 181 -5.92 -6.84 10.95
C PHE A 181 -6.74 -6.50 9.71
N ALA A 182 -6.10 -5.84 8.76
CA ALA A 182 -6.60 -5.65 7.41
C ALA A 182 -5.57 -6.17 6.40
N VAL A 183 -6.05 -6.80 5.33
CA VAL A 183 -5.20 -7.31 4.26
C VAL A 183 -5.94 -7.22 2.93
N SER A 184 -5.22 -6.93 1.85
CA SER A 184 -5.76 -6.98 0.49
C SER A 184 -5.37 -8.29 -0.20
N LEU A 185 -6.30 -8.88 -0.94
CA LEU A 185 -6.16 -10.19 -1.55
C LEU A 185 -5.80 -10.05 -3.02
N ASN A 186 -4.97 -10.96 -3.52
CA ASN A 186 -4.58 -11.06 -4.94
C ASN A 186 -5.45 -12.07 -5.71
N LYS A 187 -6.30 -12.84 -5.00
CA LYS A 187 -7.38 -13.67 -5.54
C LYS A 187 -8.71 -13.29 -4.89
N PRO A 188 -9.86 -13.53 -5.56
CA PRO A 188 -11.16 -13.35 -4.94
C PRO A 188 -11.26 -14.06 -3.59
N ILE A 189 -11.98 -13.49 -2.63
CA ILE A 189 -12.12 -14.07 -1.29
C ILE A 189 -12.72 -15.48 -1.32
N ASN A 190 -13.56 -15.77 -2.31
CA ASN A 190 -14.26 -17.03 -2.52
C ASN A 190 -13.63 -17.88 -3.64
N ASP A 191 -12.36 -17.61 -4.01
CA ASP A 191 -11.63 -18.42 -4.99
C ASP A 191 -11.63 -19.90 -4.58
N SER A 192 -12.07 -20.79 -5.47
CA SER A 192 -12.27 -22.21 -5.14
C SER A 192 -10.99 -22.92 -4.69
N GLU A 193 -9.84 -22.46 -5.17
CA GLU A 193 -8.55 -23.10 -4.93
C GLU A 193 -7.69 -22.35 -3.90
N TYR A 194 -7.70 -21.02 -3.96
CA TYR A 194 -6.79 -20.16 -3.19
C TYR A 194 -7.52 -19.17 -2.27
N SER A 195 -8.76 -19.48 -1.86
CA SER A 195 -9.53 -18.63 -0.95
C SER A 195 -8.77 -18.33 0.35
N PHE A 196 -8.74 -17.05 0.72
CA PHE A 196 -8.24 -16.60 2.02
C PHE A 196 -9.05 -17.18 3.19
N LEU A 197 -10.31 -17.57 2.98
CA LEU A 197 -11.19 -18.13 4.03
C LEU A 197 -10.65 -19.46 4.58
N TYR A 198 -9.86 -20.20 3.80
CA TYR A 198 -9.16 -21.39 4.28
C TYR A 198 -8.15 -21.07 5.39
N ALA A 199 -7.53 -19.87 5.37
CA ALA A 199 -6.62 -19.42 6.42
C ALA A 199 -7.35 -19.26 7.78
N LEU A 200 -8.67 -19.03 7.73
CA LEU A 200 -9.58 -18.81 8.86
C LEU A 200 -10.43 -20.04 9.20
N ASP A 201 -10.23 -21.18 8.54
CA ASP A 201 -11.05 -22.38 8.68
C ASP A 201 -12.53 -22.18 8.33
N LEU A 202 -12.80 -21.40 7.29
CA LEU A 202 -14.14 -21.05 6.82
C LEU A 202 -14.39 -21.56 5.39
N PRO A 203 -15.64 -21.87 5.02
CA PRO A 203 -15.99 -22.28 3.66
C PRO A 203 -15.86 -21.09 2.69
N THR A 204 -15.59 -21.37 1.41
CA THR A 204 -15.43 -20.33 0.37
C THR A 204 -16.67 -19.45 0.20
N THR A 205 -17.85 -19.97 0.53
CA THR A 205 -19.14 -19.28 0.41
C THR A 205 -19.45 -18.32 1.57
N TYR A 206 -18.56 -18.21 2.57
CA TYR A 206 -18.82 -17.44 3.80
C TYR A 206 -19.11 -15.95 3.54
N CYS A 207 -18.59 -15.38 2.46
CA CYS A 207 -18.75 -13.97 2.11
C CYS A 207 -19.49 -13.72 0.78
N ASP A 208 -20.23 -14.70 0.25
CA ASP A 208 -20.84 -14.59 -1.11
C ASP A 208 -21.94 -13.51 -1.22
N ASN A 209 -22.58 -13.15 -0.10
CA ASN A 209 -23.68 -12.18 -0.10
C ASN A 209 -23.20 -10.71 -0.06
N ILE A 210 -21.89 -10.47 -0.12
CA ILE A 210 -21.30 -9.15 0.09
C ILE A 210 -21.11 -8.43 -1.25
N VAL A 211 -21.93 -7.39 -1.47
CA VAL A 211 -21.91 -6.58 -2.70
C VAL A 211 -21.11 -5.29 -2.54
N ASP A 212 -21.07 -4.74 -1.33
CA ASP A 212 -20.27 -3.57 -0.93
C ASP A 212 -19.65 -3.85 0.45
N PHE A 213 -18.87 -2.93 1.01
CA PHE A 213 -18.24 -3.08 2.31
C PHE A 213 -19.25 -3.39 3.43
N ASP A 214 -19.24 -4.64 3.89
CA ASP A 214 -20.14 -5.14 4.91
C ASP A 214 -19.53 -6.34 5.65
N THR A 215 -20.19 -6.78 6.71
CA THR A 215 -19.77 -7.97 7.46
C THR A 215 -20.20 -9.26 6.76
N CYS A 216 -19.33 -10.26 6.72
CA CYS A 216 -19.66 -11.57 6.13
C CYS A 216 -20.63 -12.38 6.99
N SER A 217 -20.75 -12.08 8.29
CA SER A 217 -21.64 -12.81 9.20
C SER A 217 -22.10 -11.92 10.36
N ASN A 218 -23.04 -12.42 11.16
CA ASN A 218 -23.59 -11.66 12.29
C ASN A 218 -22.63 -11.51 13.49
N ASP A 219 -21.44 -12.13 13.46
CA ASP A 219 -20.48 -12.06 14.57
C ASP A 219 -19.49 -10.90 14.46
N ASP A 220 -19.60 -10.06 13.40
CA ASP A 220 -18.74 -8.91 13.13
C ASP A 220 -17.24 -9.24 13.11
N ARG A 221 -16.85 -10.51 12.96
CA ARG A 221 -15.43 -10.92 12.96
C ARG A 221 -14.75 -10.65 11.63
N ILE A 222 -15.48 -10.76 10.53
CA ILE A 222 -14.98 -10.57 9.18
C ILE A 222 -15.80 -9.50 8.48
N TRP A 223 -15.10 -8.51 7.96
CA TRP A 223 -15.66 -7.55 7.01
C TRP A 223 -14.90 -7.63 5.71
N TYR A 224 -15.63 -7.53 4.61
CA TYR A 224 -15.08 -7.67 3.28
C TYR A 224 -15.44 -6.46 2.42
N ASN A 225 -14.46 -5.95 1.67
CA ASN A 225 -14.65 -4.93 0.65
C ASN A 225 -14.39 -5.55 -0.73
N PRO A 226 -15.44 -5.85 -1.53
CA PRO A 226 -15.27 -6.42 -2.87
C PRO A 226 -14.48 -5.53 -3.83
N HIS A 227 -14.59 -4.20 -3.72
CA HIS A 227 -13.94 -3.24 -4.62
C HIS A 227 -12.41 -3.19 -4.46
N LEU A 228 -11.92 -3.25 -3.21
CA LEU A 228 -10.48 -3.34 -2.93
C LEU A 228 -9.98 -4.79 -2.86
N ASN A 229 -10.92 -5.74 -2.91
CA ASN A 229 -10.73 -7.14 -2.59
C ASN A 229 -9.95 -7.29 -1.26
N ALA A 230 -10.49 -6.72 -0.19
CA ALA A 230 -9.79 -6.59 1.08
C ALA A 230 -10.61 -7.11 2.26
N VAL A 231 -9.92 -7.76 3.20
CA VAL A 231 -10.49 -8.38 4.40
C VAL A 231 -10.04 -7.62 5.63
N PHE A 232 -10.97 -7.44 6.56
CA PHE A 232 -10.73 -6.95 7.90
C PHE A 232 -11.18 -8.02 8.89
N TYR A 233 -10.29 -8.43 9.79
CA TYR A 233 -10.58 -9.49 10.73
C TYR A 233 -10.22 -9.13 12.17
N SER A 234 -11.14 -9.40 13.09
CA SER A 234 -10.90 -9.36 14.53
C SER A 234 -11.52 -10.58 15.18
N LYS A 235 -10.71 -11.33 15.95
CA LYS A 235 -11.18 -12.48 16.73
C LYS A 235 -12.24 -12.07 17.77
N GLN A 236 -12.12 -10.84 18.28
CA GLN A 236 -13.04 -10.26 19.26
C GLN A 236 -14.32 -9.70 18.63
N GLY A 237 -14.42 -9.63 17.30
CA GLY A 237 -15.46 -8.90 16.58
C GLY A 237 -15.27 -7.39 16.68
N ILE A 238 -15.54 -6.68 15.59
CA ILE A 238 -15.54 -5.22 15.59
C ILE A 238 -16.65 -4.67 14.71
N THR A 239 -17.47 -3.79 15.27
CA THR A 239 -18.50 -3.11 14.49
C THR A 239 -17.87 -1.95 13.72
N MET A 240 -17.81 -2.07 12.39
CA MET A 240 -17.45 -0.98 11.50
C MET A 240 -18.72 -0.35 10.92
N ARG A 241 -18.69 0.95 10.61
CA ARG A 241 -19.89 1.63 10.08
C ARG A 241 -20.02 1.35 8.57
N ARG A 242 -21.20 0.96 8.09
CA ARG A 242 -21.48 0.92 6.64
C ARG A 242 -21.22 2.29 6.01
N GLY A 243 -20.64 2.31 4.80
CA GLY A 243 -20.23 3.54 4.12
C GLY A 243 -18.95 4.19 4.65
N PHE A 244 -18.20 3.52 5.53
CA PHE A 244 -16.88 3.96 6.02
C PHE A 244 -15.93 4.40 4.90
N PHE A 245 -15.92 3.66 3.79
CA PHE A 245 -15.07 3.90 2.62
C PHE A 245 -15.50 5.07 1.74
N SER A 246 -16.77 5.46 1.75
CA SER A 246 -17.25 6.61 0.97
C SER A 246 -16.64 7.95 1.44
N ARG A 247 -16.11 8.00 2.67
CA ARG A 247 -15.51 9.19 3.29
C ARG A 247 -13.97 9.17 3.32
N LEU A 248 -13.34 8.07 2.92
CA LEU A 248 -11.90 7.85 3.08
C LEU A 248 -11.03 8.63 2.08
N PHE A 249 -11.60 9.07 0.96
CA PHE A 249 -10.86 9.72 -0.12
C PHE A 249 -10.33 11.12 0.18
N ASN A 250 -10.77 11.75 1.29
CA ASN A 250 -10.24 13.03 1.78
C ASN A 250 -9.27 12.91 2.98
N ILE A 251 -9.15 11.72 3.59
CA ILE A 251 -8.45 11.50 4.87
C ILE A 251 -6.92 11.45 4.70
N PHE A 252 -6.41 11.12 3.51
CA PHE A 252 -4.96 11.02 3.26
C PHE A 252 -4.16 12.31 3.43
N LYS A 253 -4.82 13.48 3.28
CA LYS A 253 -4.17 14.75 3.60
C LYS A 253 -3.78 14.82 5.09
N SER A 254 -4.49 14.15 6.00
CA SER A 254 -4.23 14.23 7.44
C SER A 254 -3.04 13.38 7.88
N ILE A 255 -2.86 12.15 7.37
CA ILE A 255 -1.68 11.34 7.68
C ILE A 255 -0.42 12.08 7.21
N ILE A 256 -0.42 12.60 5.98
CA ILE A 256 0.69 13.38 5.42
C ILE A 256 0.91 14.68 6.20
N GLN A 257 -0.12 15.49 6.46
CA GLN A 257 0.01 16.71 7.28
C GLN A 257 0.49 16.43 8.71
N PHE A 258 0.16 15.25 9.25
CA PHE A 258 0.65 14.76 10.54
C PHE A 258 2.13 14.33 10.48
N ILE A 259 2.58 13.72 9.38
CA ILE A 259 4.01 13.48 9.11
C ILE A 259 4.75 14.82 8.91
N THR A 260 4.16 15.76 8.18
CA THR A 260 4.86 16.91 7.57
C THR A 260 4.58 18.26 8.22
N GLY A 261 3.97 18.30 9.42
CA GLY A 261 3.47 19.51 10.10
C GLY A 261 4.36 20.75 10.04
N THR A 262 5.68 20.61 9.86
CA THR A 262 6.51 21.54 9.07
C THR A 262 7.87 20.86 8.77
N TRP A 263 7.91 19.84 7.92
CA TRP A 263 9.18 19.20 7.56
C TRP A 263 9.92 20.03 6.49
N LYS A 264 10.65 21.06 6.93
CA LYS A 264 11.73 21.67 6.17
C LYS A 264 13.03 21.37 6.91
N PRO A 265 13.69 20.22 6.69
CA PRO A 265 15.01 20.03 7.25
C PRO A 265 15.91 21.15 6.74
N LYS A 266 16.23 22.13 7.59
CA LYS A 266 17.27 23.14 7.34
C LYS A 266 18.67 22.52 7.45
N THR A 267 18.84 21.30 6.95
CA THR A 267 20.10 20.59 6.91
C THR A 267 20.51 20.43 5.46
N MET A 268 21.81 20.32 5.21
CA MET A 268 22.43 20.18 3.89
C MET A 268 21.84 18.99 3.06
N LEU A 269 21.11 18.06 3.72
CA LEU A 269 20.39 16.95 3.09
C LEU A 269 19.03 17.35 2.47
N GLY A 270 18.34 18.34 3.01
CA GLY A 270 17.07 18.86 2.44
C GLY A 270 17.25 19.53 1.07
N SER A 271 18.50 19.88 0.72
CA SER A 271 18.90 20.31 -0.62
C SER A 271 19.39 19.17 -1.53
N LEU A 272 19.66 17.97 -0.98
CA LEU A 272 20.16 16.81 -1.73
C LEU A 272 19.07 15.79 -2.06
N VAL A 273 18.07 15.65 -1.19
CA VAL A 273 16.89 14.81 -1.40
C VAL A 273 15.66 15.69 -1.39
N ASN A 274 14.94 15.77 -2.52
CA ASN A 274 13.69 16.51 -2.58
C ASN A 274 12.57 15.71 -1.89
N LEU A 275 12.48 15.85 -0.57
CA LEU A 275 11.51 15.15 0.28
C LEU A 275 10.07 15.62 0.05
N SER A 276 9.83 16.72 -0.69
CA SER A 276 8.48 17.09 -1.14
C SER A 276 7.92 16.05 -2.13
N SER A 277 8.77 15.25 -2.78
CA SER A 277 8.34 14.14 -3.62
C SER A 277 7.81 12.94 -2.81
N ILE A 278 8.26 12.80 -1.56
CA ILE A 278 7.71 11.84 -0.59
C ILE A 278 6.32 12.30 -0.15
N GLU A 279 5.99 13.59 -0.21
CA GLU A 279 4.63 14.07 0.11
C GLU A 279 3.60 13.76 -0.99
N ILE A 280 4.05 13.56 -2.24
CA ILE A 280 3.19 13.57 -3.43
C ILE A 280 3.04 12.17 -4.03
N HIS A 281 4.03 11.28 -3.90
CA HIS A 281 4.00 9.94 -4.50
C HIS A 281 4.55 8.91 -3.51
N GLN A 282 3.68 8.20 -2.80
CA GLN A 282 4.06 7.19 -1.80
C GLN A 282 3.44 5.84 -2.11
N ASN A 283 4.28 4.89 -2.46
CA ASN A 283 4.03 3.47 -2.36
C ASN A 283 4.76 2.99 -1.11
N TYR A 284 4.18 3.15 0.09
CA TYR A 284 4.86 2.59 1.27
C TYR A 284 4.66 1.08 1.30
N ASP A 285 5.78 0.37 1.36
CA ASP A 285 5.87 -1.08 1.50
C ASP A 285 5.55 -1.47 2.94
N ALA A 286 5.97 -0.67 3.93
CA ALA A 286 5.62 -0.89 5.33
C ALA A 286 5.38 0.44 6.08
N LEU A 287 4.57 0.36 7.14
CA LEU A 287 4.19 1.47 7.99
C LEU A 287 4.15 1.01 9.44
N PHE A 288 4.71 1.80 10.34
CA PHE A 288 4.60 1.58 11.78
C PHE A 288 4.18 2.88 12.46
N ILE A 289 3.10 2.82 13.23
CA ILE A 289 2.64 3.92 14.05
C ILE A 289 2.42 3.38 15.45
N ALA A 290 2.95 4.06 16.45
CA ALA A 290 2.65 3.77 17.84
C ALA A 290 2.38 5.07 18.57
N LYS A 291 1.31 5.11 19.36
CA LYS A 291 0.94 6.26 20.17
C LYS A 291 0.62 5.81 21.58
N LYS A 292 1.10 6.59 22.55
CA LYS A 292 0.69 6.51 23.95
C LYS A 292 0.71 7.91 24.55
N ASP A 293 -0.45 8.42 24.92
CA ASP A 293 -0.63 9.79 25.41
C ASP A 293 -0.05 10.83 24.43
N ASN A 294 0.97 11.59 24.84
CA ASN A 294 1.69 12.57 24.04
C ASN A 294 2.92 12.01 23.32
N LYS A 295 3.22 10.71 23.48
CA LYS A 295 4.35 10.03 22.87
C LYS A 295 3.92 9.36 21.58
N GLN A 296 4.73 9.51 20.54
CA GLN A 296 4.42 8.91 19.26
C GLN A 296 5.65 8.49 18.47
N ILE A 297 5.47 7.42 17.70
CA ILE A 297 6.42 6.90 16.73
C ILE A 297 5.67 6.74 15.42
N LEU A 298 6.29 7.19 14.35
CA LEU A 298 5.82 7.04 12.99
C LEU A 298 7.03 6.61 12.17
N ALA A 299 6.94 5.49 11.47
CA ALA A 299 7.97 5.02 10.57
C ALA A 299 7.34 4.46 9.29
N LEU A 300 8.03 4.65 8.17
CA LEU A 300 7.65 4.18 6.86
C LEU A 300 8.85 3.57 6.14
N LYS A 301 8.61 2.53 5.35
CA LYS A 301 9.58 1.83 4.51
C LYS A 301 9.04 1.87 3.08
N GLU A 302 9.86 2.30 2.12
CA GLU A 302 9.46 2.40 0.71
C GLU A 302 10.64 2.04 -0.20
N THR A 303 10.31 1.40 -1.32
CA THR A 303 11.25 1.04 -2.38
C THR A 303 10.95 1.84 -3.63
N ARG A 304 11.93 2.62 -4.10
CA ARG A 304 11.81 3.44 -5.29
C ARG A 304 13.10 3.40 -6.10
N ALA A 305 12.99 3.29 -7.43
CA ALA A 305 14.14 3.19 -8.31
C ALA A 305 15.16 2.11 -7.87
N ASN A 306 14.66 0.99 -7.34
CA ASN A 306 15.43 -0.12 -6.76
C ASN A 306 16.23 0.22 -5.47
N GLU A 307 15.94 1.35 -4.82
CA GLU A 307 16.49 1.70 -3.51
C GLU A 307 15.39 1.63 -2.45
N THR A 308 15.61 0.87 -1.38
CA THR A 308 14.73 0.85 -0.21
C THR A 308 15.24 1.83 0.84
N TYR A 309 14.35 2.68 1.33
CA TYR A 309 14.66 3.64 2.38
C TYR A 309 13.59 3.61 3.47
N ILE A 310 14.00 4.02 4.67
CA ILE A 310 13.20 4.07 5.87
C ILE A 310 13.23 5.50 6.39
N ILE A 311 12.07 6.04 6.70
CA ILE A 311 11.93 7.32 7.37
C ILE A 311 11.18 7.11 8.66
N ALA A 312 11.68 7.68 9.76
CA ALA A 312 10.97 7.64 11.02
C ALA A 312 11.00 9.01 11.72
N ARG A 313 9.93 9.27 12.48
CA ARG A 313 9.76 10.42 13.35
C ARG A 313 9.25 9.94 14.70
N LEU A 314 9.90 10.38 15.75
CA LEU A 314 9.58 10.05 17.12
C LEU A 314 9.40 11.34 17.90
N GLU A 315 8.32 11.46 18.65
CA GLU A 315 8.04 12.65 19.46
C GLU A 315 7.79 12.26 20.91
N ASN A 316 8.37 13.04 21.82
CA ASN A 316 8.32 12.85 23.27
C ASN A 316 8.78 11.46 23.74
N ILE A 317 9.62 10.79 22.94
CA ILE A 317 10.25 9.51 23.27
C ILE A 317 11.58 9.76 23.96
N THR A 318 11.75 9.19 25.15
CA THR A 318 12.94 9.38 26.02
C THR A 318 14.15 8.57 25.57
N VAL A 319 13.95 7.46 24.87
CA VAL A 319 15.02 6.61 24.33
C VAL A 319 15.77 7.36 23.23
N GLN A 320 17.08 7.58 23.39
CA GLN A 320 17.93 8.20 22.37
C GLN A 320 18.29 7.17 21.29
N LEU A 321 17.38 6.94 20.34
CA LEU A 321 17.58 6.03 19.21
C LEU A 321 18.70 6.48 18.29
N CYS A 322 18.92 7.78 18.16
CA CYS A 322 20.04 8.29 17.37
C CYS A 322 21.40 7.78 17.86
N ASP A 323 21.58 7.53 19.16
CA ASP A 323 22.82 6.95 19.69
C ASP A 323 22.96 5.48 19.28
N SER A 324 21.85 4.75 19.27
CA SER A 324 21.80 3.34 18.84
C SER A 324 22.05 3.19 17.33
N PHE A 325 21.71 4.22 16.55
CA PHE A 325 21.89 4.25 15.10
C PHE A 325 23.22 4.88 14.65
N LYS A 326 24.00 5.47 15.55
CA LYS A 326 25.24 6.21 15.21
C LYS A 326 26.27 5.37 14.44
N ASN A 327 26.29 4.06 14.69
CA ASN A 327 27.21 3.12 14.04
C ASN A 327 26.55 2.32 12.90
N MET A 328 25.29 2.62 12.57
CA MET A 328 24.63 1.95 11.46
C MET A 328 25.01 2.63 10.15
N PRO A 329 25.57 1.89 9.17
CA PRO A 329 25.90 2.45 7.88
C PRO A 329 24.64 3.00 7.20
N GLN A 330 24.82 4.05 6.40
CA GLN A 330 23.74 4.68 5.60
C GLN A 330 22.52 5.12 6.42
N THR A 331 22.73 5.43 7.69
CA THR A 331 21.69 5.93 8.60
C THR A 331 22.02 7.35 9.02
N PHE A 332 21.04 8.24 8.84
CA PHE A 332 21.10 9.63 9.24
C PHE A 332 20.06 9.83 10.33
N CYS A 333 20.50 10.28 11.50
CA CYS A 333 19.62 10.56 12.62
C CYS A 333 19.87 11.96 13.15
N ASN A 334 18.78 12.66 13.46
CA ASN A 334 18.82 13.97 14.08
C ASN A 334 17.90 13.98 15.30
N ALA A 335 18.38 14.51 16.42
CA ALA A 335 17.66 14.53 17.68
C ALA A 335 17.60 15.94 18.26
N THR A 336 16.45 16.26 18.83
CA THR A 336 16.20 17.44 19.67
C THR A 336 15.69 16.97 21.04
N ALA A 337 15.37 17.91 21.95
CA ALA A 337 14.86 17.57 23.27
C ALA A 337 13.53 16.78 23.23
N THR A 338 12.70 16.97 22.20
CA THR A 338 11.34 16.41 22.13
C THR A 338 11.06 15.64 20.85
N GLU A 339 11.98 15.63 19.88
CA GLU A 339 11.78 15.00 18.58
C GLU A 339 13.06 14.33 18.08
N GLN A 340 12.92 13.14 17.49
CA GLN A 340 13.98 12.45 16.75
C GLN A 340 13.49 12.09 15.35
N THR A 341 14.35 12.27 14.35
CA THR A 341 14.07 11.93 12.95
C THR A 341 15.16 11.02 12.40
N VAL A 342 14.76 9.99 11.66
CA VAL A 342 15.65 8.99 11.06
C VAL A 342 15.39 8.93 9.57
N LEU A 343 16.45 8.92 8.76
CA LEU A 343 16.45 8.49 7.37
C LEU A 343 17.51 7.41 7.22
N SER A 344 17.15 6.22 6.74
CA SER A 344 18.07 5.10 6.61
C SER A 344 17.87 4.34 5.31
N PHE A 345 18.96 3.87 4.71
CA PHE A 345 18.93 2.87 3.65
C PHE A 345 19.30 1.47 4.17
N ASN A 346 19.59 1.36 5.48
CA ASN A 346 19.88 0.10 6.13
C ASN A 346 18.58 -0.57 6.63
N PRO A 347 18.23 -1.77 6.13
CA PRO A 347 16.99 -2.46 6.50
C PRO A 347 16.91 -2.83 7.99
N ASP A 348 18.04 -2.97 8.70
CA ASP A 348 18.05 -3.32 10.12
C ASP A 348 17.42 -2.23 11.00
N VAL A 349 17.44 -0.98 10.55
CA VAL A 349 16.78 0.14 11.24
C VAL A 349 15.28 -0.12 11.38
N TRP A 350 14.64 -0.71 10.37
CA TRP A 350 13.22 -1.04 10.42
C TRP A 350 12.92 -2.02 11.56
N ASN A 351 13.71 -3.09 11.65
CA ASN A 351 13.56 -4.13 12.67
C ASN A 351 13.76 -3.61 14.10
N GLN A 352 14.55 -2.54 14.28
CA GLN A 352 14.68 -1.87 15.58
C GLN A 352 13.48 -0.97 15.87
N LEU A 353 13.01 -0.21 14.88
CA LEU A 353 11.88 0.70 15.04
C LEU A 353 10.59 -0.01 15.44
N ILE A 354 10.25 -1.13 14.78
CA ILE A 354 9.00 -1.86 15.03
C ILE A 354 8.96 -2.59 16.38
N LYS A 355 10.11 -2.71 17.07
CA LYS A 355 10.20 -3.29 18.42
C LYS A 355 9.97 -2.24 19.52
N LEU A 356 9.92 -0.96 19.15
CA LEU A 356 9.75 0.11 20.11
C LEU A 356 8.32 0.16 20.63
N THR A 357 8.19 0.27 21.93
CA THR A 357 6.95 0.66 22.60
C THR A 357 7.10 2.11 23.08
N PRO A 358 6.12 2.99 22.79
CA PRO A 358 6.08 4.31 23.41
C PRO A 358 5.90 4.11 24.93
N THR A 359 6.99 4.21 25.68
CA THR A 359 7.01 4.10 27.15
C THR A 359 7.21 5.46 27.76
#